data_AF-A0A397S5I5-F1
#
_entry.id   AF-A0A397S5I5-F1
#
_cell.length_a   1.000
_cell.length_b   1.000
_cell.length_c   1.000
_cell.angle_alpha   90.00
_cell.angle_beta   90.00
_cell.angle_gamma   90.00
#
_symmetry.space_group_name_H-M   'P 1'
#
loop_
_entity.id
_entity.type
_entity.pdbx_description
1 polymer ?
#
loop_
_entity_poly.entity_id
_entity_poly.type
_entity_poly.pdbx_seq_one_letter_code
_entity_poly.pdbx_strand_id
1 'polypeptide(L)'
;MSNIRRELVNAAYDRAYALIDYNIQNDLDKLYEIRKQSIIDNESLTNDEKSEAIKKLDIDLDRNKILFNEGKKRICENCQEECLATLYCEYCGCSEIYTADWIGGQYYEWNSEQQQLERYGTLVVILKRLENVKSANRSWFEEAKSHLTITNKWSEIVQCYGLTQDPSNGNYMIVMRKLDISLRKYLQQNHNQLTWKDRIKITFDIIDALDSIRKENVIHRDLHSGNILYLEYNNNWYISDLGF
;
A
#
# COMPACT_ATOMS: atom_id res chain seq x y z
N MET A 1 -21.42 -16.89 3.94
CA MET A 1 -20.16 -16.83 3.17
C MET A 1 -20.20 -17.95 2.15
N SER A 2 -20.05 -17.66 0.87
CA SER A 2 -19.93 -18.71 -0.14
C SER A 2 -18.60 -19.45 0.03
N ASN A 3 -18.67 -20.77 -0.07
CA ASN A 3 -17.49 -21.63 0.04
C ASN A 3 -16.85 -21.75 -1.35
N ILE A 4 -15.91 -20.85 -1.67
CA ILE A 4 -15.24 -20.79 -2.98
C ILE A 4 -14.27 -21.97 -3.12
N ARG A 5 -14.47 -22.82 -4.14
CA ARG A 5 -13.58 -23.94 -4.45
C ARG A 5 -12.40 -23.46 -5.30
N ARG A 6 -11.31 -23.06 -4.62
CA ARG A 6 -10.11 -22.46 -5.26
C ARG A 6 -9.48 -23.32 -6.35
N GLU A 7 -9.51 -24.64 -6.21
CA GLU A 7 -8.96 -25.56 -7.23
C GLU A 7 -9.71 -25.44 -8.56
N LEU A 8 -11.04 -25.31 -8.53
CA LEU A 8 -11.86 -25.14 -9.74
C LEU A 8 -11.65 -23.76 -10.36
N VAL A 9 -11.54 -22.72 -9.52
CA VAL A 9 -11.20 -21.35 -9.96
C VAL A 9 -9.87 -21.35 -10.71
N ASN A 10 -8.82 -21.96 -10.14
CA ASN A 10 -7.51 -22.04 -10.77
C ASN A 10 -7.55 -22.86 -12.07
N ALA A 11 -8.20 -24.03 -12.05
CA ALA A 11 -8.29 -24.89 -13.23
C ALA A 11 -9.07 -24.26 -14.38
N ALA A 12 -10.06 -23.41 -14.10
CA ALA A 12 -10.79 -22.66 -15.11
C ALA A 12 -9.95 -21.50 -15.67
N TYR A 13 -9.23 -20.79 -14.81
CA TYR A 13 -8.27 -19.76 -15.20
C TYR A 13 -7.16 -20.33 -16.09
N ASP A 14 -6.52 -21.44 -15.69
CA ASP A 14 -5.44 -22.07 -16.46
C ASP A 14 -5.94 -22.54 -17.83
N ARG A 15 -7.16 -23.10 -17.88
CA ARG A 15 -7.82 -23.46 -19.14
C ARG A 15 -8.05 -22.25 -20.03
N ALA A 16 -8.52 -21.13 -19.47
CA ALA A 16 -8.71 -19.89 -20.23
C ALA A 16 -7.41 -19.42 -20.90
N TYR A 17 -6.27 -19.54 -20.22
CA TYR A 17 -4.95 -19.22 -20.78
C TYR A 17 -4.46 -20.22 -21.82
N ALA A 18 -4.79 -21.50 -21.66
CA ALA A 18 -4.40 -22.56 -22.58
C ALA A 18 -5.17 -22.55 -23.92
N LEU A 19 -6.30 -21.85 -24.00
CA LEU A 19 -7.17 -21.80 -25.19
C LEU A 19 -6.60 -20.99 -26.37
N ILE A 20 -5.43 -20.35 -26.23
CA ILE A 20 -4.93 -19.37 -27.19
C ILE A 20 -3.59 -19.79 -27.78
N ASP A 21 -3.54 -19.83 -29.11
CA ASP A 21 -2.30 -19.93 -29.88
C ASP A 21 -1.65 -18.53 -30.01
N TYR A 22 -0.53 -18.35 -29.30
CA TYR A 22 0.25 -17.10 -29.29
C TYR A 22 0.80 -16.72 -30.67
N ASN A 23 0.72 -17.60 -31.68
CA ASN A 23 1.18 -17.30 -33.04
C ASN A 23 0.17 -16.53 -33.90
N ILE A 24 -1.07 -16.30 -33.42
CA ILE A 24 -2.17 -15.74 -34.24
C ILE A 24 -2.64 -14.37 -33.75
N GLN A 25 -2.49 -14.02 -32.46
CA GLN A 25 -3.19 -12.87 -31.87
C GLN A 25 -2.31 -12.07 -30.90
N ASN A 26 -1.73 -10.97 -31.37
CA ASN A 26 -0.85 -10.06 -30.60
C ASN A 26 -1.60 -8.93 -29.86
N ASP A 27 -2.93 -8.96 -29.80
CA ASP A 27 -3.75 -7.89 -29.21
C ASP A 27 -4.22 -8.29 -27.81
N LEU A 28 -3.60 -7.71 -26.79
CA LEU A 28 -3.84 -8.00 -25.37
C LEU A 28 -5.31 -7.86 -24.97
N ASP A 29 -6.02 -6.86 -25.51
CA ASP A 29 -7.42 -6.62 -25.17
C ASP A 29 -8.32 -7.73 -25.74
N LYS A 30 -8.05 -8.18 -26.97
CA LYS A 30 -8.78 -9.31 -27.57
C LYS A 30 -8.53 -10.62 -26.82
N LEU A 31 -7.29 -10.87 -26.40
CA LEU A 31 -6.93 -12.05 -25.63
C LEU A 31 -7.63 -12.07 -24.26
N TYR A 32 -7.71 -10.92 -23.60
CA TYR A 32 -8.41 -10.77 -22.34
C TYR A 32 -9.91 -11.10 -22.48
N GLU A 33 -10.59 -10.55 -23.49
CA GLU A 33 -12.02 -10.81 -23.70
C GLU A 33 -12.32 -12.29 -23.98
N ILE A 34 -11.48 -12.97 -24.77
CA ILE A 34 -11.61 -14.43 -25.00
C ILE A 34 -11.48 -15.20 -23.69
N ARG A 35 -10.45 -14.90 -22.88
CA ARG A 35 -10.22 -15.57 -21.59
C ARG A 35 -11.38 -15.34 -20.63
N LYS A 36 -11.87 -14.10 -20.56
CA LYS A 36 -12.99 -13.72 -19.70
C LYS A 36 -14.26 -14.46 -20.10
N GLN A 37 -14.57 -14.52 -21.40
CA GLN A 37 -15.75 -15.21 -21.90
C GLN A 37 -15.68 -16.71 -21.60
N SER A 38 -14.51 -17.35 -21.77
CA SER A 38 -14.32 -18.76 -21.40
C SER A 38 -14.61 -19.05 -19.92
N ILE A 39 -14.34 -18.09 -19.02
CA ILE A 39 -14.65 -18.23 -17.59
C ILE A 39 -16.15 -18.01 -17.33
N ILE A 40 -16.76 -17.04 -18.00
CA ILE A 40 -18.20 -16.74 -17.88
C ILE A 40 -19.03 -17.94 -18.34
N ASP A 41 -18.63 -18.59 -19.43
CA ASP A 41 -19.35 -19.73 -20.02
C ASP A 41 -19.10 -21.04 -19.28
N ASN A 42 -18.19 -21.05 -18.30
CA ASN A 42 -17.90 -22.25 -17.54
C ASN A 42 -19.03 -22.58 -16.55
N GLU A 43 -19.88 -23.53 -16.92
CA GLU A 43 -21.02 -23.99 -16.12
C GLU A 43 -20.63 -24.69 -14.80
N SER A 44 -19.38 -25.13 -14.65
CA SER A 44 -18.91 -25.81 -13.42
C SER A 44 -18.62 -24.85 -12.24
N LEU A 45 -18.53 -23.54 -12.53
CA LEU A 45 -18.27 -22.50 -11.57
C LEU A 45 -19.57 -21.81 -11.13
N THR A 46 -19.66 -21.49 -9.84
CA THR A 46 -20.65 -20.55 -9.30
C THR A 46 -20.32 -19.11 -9.68
N ASN A 47 -21.28 -18.18 -9.53
CA ASN A 47 -21.05 -16.76 -9.82
C ASN A 47 -19.92 -16.14 -8.98
N ASP A 48 -19.80 -16.54 -7.71
CA ASP A 48 -18.74 -16.08 -6.82
C ASP A 48 -17.37 -16.61 -7.26
N GLU A 49 -17.32 -17.87 -7.72
CA GLU A 49 -16.10 -18.49 -8.27
C GLU A 49 -15.69 -17.89 -9.62
N LYS A 50 -16.65 -17.57 -10.49
CA LYS A 50 -16.41 -16.83 -11.75
C LYS A 50 -15.85 -15.45 -11.46
N SER A 51 -16.43 -14.74 -10.50
CA SER A 51 -15.98 -13.41 -10.08
C SER A 51 -14.54 -13.45 -9.57
N GLU A 52 -14.19 -14.46 -8.77
CA GLU A 52 -12.81 -14.63 -8.29
C GLU A 52 -11.82 -14.96 -9.42
N ALA A 53 -12.22 -15.81 -10.38
CA ALA A 53 -11.38 -16.14 -11.53
C ALA A 53 -11.16 -14.92 -12.46
N ILE A 54 -12.19 -14.09 -12.66
CA ILE A 54 -12.11 -12.84 -13.44
C ILE A 54 -11.20 -11.83 -12.74
N LYS A 55 -11.30 -11.66 -11.41
CA LYS A 55 -10.37 -10.78 -10.67
C LYS A 55 -8.90 -11.15 -10.91
N LYS A 56 -8.59 -12.45 -10.99
CA LYS A 56 -7.24 -12.91 -11.31
C LYS A 56 -6.82 -12.52 -12.72
N LEU A 57 -7.70 -12.67 -13.71
CA LEU A 57 -7.46 -12.19 -15.08
C LEU A 57 -7.22 -10.68 -15.14
N ASP A 58 -8.01 -9.90 -14.40
CA ASP A 58 -7.90 -8.45 -14.37
C ASP A 58 -6.53 -8.00 -13.79
N ILE A 59 -6.05 -8.68 -12.74
CA ILE A 59 -4.73 -8.42 -12.15
C ILE A 59 -3.62 -8.69 -13.17
N ASP A 60 -3.72 -9.78 -13.95
CA ASP A 60 -2.69 -10.09 -14.96
C ASP A 60 -2.74 -9.14 -16.15
N LEU A 61 -3.94 -8.70 -16.55
CA LEU A 61 -4.08 -7.67 -17.58
C LEU A 61 -3.36 -6.40 -17.15
N ASP A 62 -3.59 -5.94 -15.92
CA ASP A 62 -2.91 -4.75 -15.39
C ASP A 62 -1.38 -4.94 -15.32
N ARG A 63 -0.89 -6.13 -14.90
CA ARG A 63 0.54 -6.46 -14.95
C ARG A 63 1.12 -6.38 -16.35
N ASN A 64 0.41 -6.91 -17.35
CA ASN A 64 0.86 -6.87 -18.75
C ASN A 64 0.88 -5.43 -19.28
N LYS A 65 -0.14 -4.62 -18.99
CA LYS A 65 -0.16 -3.19 -19.34
C LYS A 65 1.08 -2.47 -18.81
N ILE A 66 1.44 -2.71 -17.55
CA ILE A 66 2.65 -2.13 -16.95
C ILE A 66 3.92 -2.66 -17.62
N LEU A 67 4.03 -3.97 -17.82
CA LEU A 67 5.23 -4.61 -18.37
C LEU A 67 5.53 -4.14 -19.80
N PHE A 68 4.50 -4.00 -20.63
CA PHE A 68 4.63 -3.56 -22.02
C PHE A 68 4.46 -2.04 -22.20
N ASN A 69 4.12 -1.32 -21.12
CA ASN A 69 3.80 0.10 -21.13
C ASN A 69 2.72 0.46 -22.17
N GLU A 70 1.68 -0.38 -22.23
CA GLU A 70 0.58 -0.30 -23.19
C GLU A 70 -0.78 -0.14 -22.48
N GLY A 71 -1.71 0.56 -23.13
CA GLY A 71 -3.06 0.78 -22.64
C GLY A 71 -3.34 2.21 -22.20
N LYS A 72 -4.58 2.44 -21.76
CA LYS A 72 -5.05 3.76 -21.33
C LYS A 72 -4.59 4.06 -19.90
N LYS A 73 -3.83 5.14 -19.75
CA LYS A 73 -3.49 5.68 -18.43
C LYS A 73 -4.70 6.33 -17.76
N ARG A 74 -4.74 6.24 -16.43
CA ARG A 74 -5.70 6.95 -15.56
C ARG A 74 -4.93 7.70 -14.48
N ILE A 75 -5.53 8.73 -13.90
CA ILE A 75 -4.96 9.37 -12.71
C ILE A 75 -5.38 8.55 -11.49
N CYS A 76 -4.43 8.09 -10.70
CA CYS A 76 -4.71 7.42 -9.44
C CYS A 76 -5.28 8.42 -8.42
N GLU A 77 -6.44 8.12 -7.83
CA GLU A 77 -7.05 9.00 -6.82
C GLU A 77 -6.19 9.15 -5.55
N ASN A 78 -5.37 8.14 -5.23
CA ASN A 78 -4.52 8.15 -4.05
C ASN A 78 -3.21 8.94 -4.27
N CYS A 79 -2.39 8.51 -5.24
CA CYS A 79 -1.09 9.14 -5.48
C CYS A 79 -1.13 10.30 -6.49
N GLN A 80 -2.23 10.52 -7.21
CA GLN A 80 -2.39 11.54 -8.25
C GLN A 80 -1.42 11.40 -9.43
N GLU A 81 -0.82 10.22 -9.60
CA GLU A 81 0.05 9.89 -10.74
C GLU A 81 -0.76 9.25 -11.88
N GLU A 82 -0.31 9.45 -13.11
CA GLU A 82 -0.79 8.69 -14.26
C GLU A 82 -0.32 7.24 -14.16
N CYS A 83 -1.24 6.31 -13.94
CA CYS A 83 -0.98 4.89 -13.80
C CYS A 83 -1.70 4.06 -14.89
N LEU A 84 -1.12 2.92 -15.26
CA LEU A 84 -1.62 1.98 -16.26
C LEU A 84 -2.52 0.91 -15.67
N ALA A 85 -2.26 0.46 -14.44
CA ALA A 85 -3.10 -0.52 -13.78
C ALA A 85 -4.46 0.08 -13.41
N THR A 86 -5.51 -0.71 -13.57
CA THR A 86 -6.92 -0.33 -13.35
C THR A 86 -7.36 -0.68 -11.94
N LEU A 87 -6.97 -1.87 -11.45
CA LEU A 87 -7.33 -2.41 -10.15
C LEU A 87 -6.46 -1.89 -9.00
N TYR A 88 -5.20 -1.60 -9.29
CA TYR A 88 -4.24 -1.02 -8.35
C TYR A 88 -3.47 0.10 -9.04
N CYS A 89 -2.60 0.79 -8.29
CA CYS A 89 -1.69 1.75 -8.88
C CYS A 89 -0.27 1.21 -8.71
N GLU A 90 0.47 1.04 -9.80
CA GLU A 90 1.84 0.53 -9.77
C GLU A 90 2.84 1.44 -9.02
N TYR A 91 2.42 2.67 -8.70
CA TYR A 91 3.18 3.61 -7.90
C TYR A 91 2.73 3.69 -6.44
N CYS A 92 1.54 3.17 -6.13
CA CYS A 92 1.14 2.93 -4.76
C CYS A 92 1.63 1.54 -4.40
N GLY A 93 2.53 1.39 -3.42
CA GLY A 93 2.79 0.08 -2.83
C GLY A 93 1.44 -0.62 -2.56
N CYS A 94 1.36 -1.93 -2.87
CA CYS A 94 0.12 -2.71 -3.04
C CYS A 94 -0.88 -2.73 -1.86
N SER A 95 -0.65 -1.95 -0.81
CA SER A 95 -1.48 -1.83 0.37
C SER A 95 -2.56 -0.76 0.19
N GLU A 96 -3.82 -1.10 0.47
CA GLU A 96 -4.91 -0.13 0.57
C GLU A 96 -4.66 0.83 1.76
N ILE A 97 -4.76 2.14 1.51
CA ILE A 97 -4.52 3.18 2.51
C ILE A 97 -5.82 3.95 2.73
N TYR A 98 -6.19 4.15 4.00
CA TYR A 98 -7.35 4.93 4.42
C TYR A 98 -6.94 6.06 5.36
N THR A 99 -7.78 7.09 5.45
CA THR A 99 -7.68 8.11 6.51
C THR A 99 -8.83 7.91 7.49
N ALA A 100 -8.58 8.10 8.79
CA ALA A 100 -9.60 7.95 9.83
C ALA A 100 -9.42 8.95 10.97
N ASP A 101 -10.50 9.32 11.64
CA ASP A 101 -10.48 10.05 12.91
C ASP A 101 -10.33 9.06 14.07
N TRP A 102 -9.17 9.08 14.72
CA TRP A 102 -8.94 8.29 15.93
C TRP A 102 -9.48 9.05 17.15
N ILE A 103 -10.72 8.71 17.55
CA ILE A 103 -11.39 9.30 18.70
C ILE A 103 -10.57 9.04 19.98
N GLY A 104 -10.24 10.12 20.68
CA GLY A 104 -9.41 10.09 21.89
C GLY A 104 -7.90 9.99 21.62
N GLY A 105 -7.47 9.50 20.46
CA GLY A 105 -6.05 9.50 20.07
C GLY A 105 -5.13 8.68 20.97
N GLN A 106 -3.83 8.94 20.85
CA GLN A 106 -2.80 8.23 21.63
C GLN A 106 -2.80 8.63 23.11
N TYR A 107 -2.28 7.75 23.95
CA TYR A 107 -1.88 8.11 25.31
C TYR A 107 -0.64 8.99 25.28
N TYR A 108 -0.57 10.01 26.12
CA TYR A 108 0.60 10.90 26.19
C TYR A 108 1.17 11.09 27.60
N GLU A 109 0.35 10.99 28.64
CA GLU A 109 0.79 11.25 30.02
C GLU A 109 0.03 10.38 31.04
N TRP A 110 0.68 10.07 32.16
CA TRP A 110 0.04 9.44 33.31
C TRP A 110 -0.39 10.51 34.31
N ASN A 111 -1.70 10.62 34.56
CA ASN A 111 -2.22 11.48 35.60
C ASN A 111 -2.22 10.72 36.94
N SER A 112 -1.37 11.15 37.86
CA SER A 112 -1.21 10.51 39.18
C SER A 112 -2.39 10.74 40.12
N GLU A 113 -3.09 11.87 40.00
CA GLU A 113 -4.24 12.22 40.83
C GLU A 113 -5.47 11.39 40.46
N GLN A 114 -5.73 11.25 39.16
CA GLN A 114 -6.85 10.48 38.61
C GLN A 114 -6.51 8.99 38.42
N GLN A 115 -5.25 8.60 38.63
CA GLN A 115 -4.73 7.25 38.41
C GLN A 115 -5.09 6.67 37.04
N GLN A 116 -4.99 7.49 35.99
CA GLN A 116 -5.31 7.08 34.63
C GLN A 116 -4.37 7.69 33.61
N LEU A 117 -4.24 7.03 32.45
CA LEU A 117 -3.53 7.57 31.31
C LEU A 117 -4.40 8.59 30.57
N GLU A 118 -3.85 9.78 30.40
CA GLU A 118 -4.46 10.84 29.61
C GLU A 118 -4.22 10.61 28.13
N ARG A 119 -5.22 11.03 27.36
CA ARG A 119 -5.34 10.82 25.93
C ARG A 119 -5.31 12.15 25.21
N TYR A 120 -4.56 12.22 24.11
CA TYR A 120 -4.24 13.48 23.43
C TYR A 120 -5.47 14.16 22.80
N GLY A 121 -6.57 13.42 22.63
CA GLY A 121 -7.76 13.87 21.92
C GLY A 121 -7.81 13.34 20.49
N THR A 122 -8.86 13.69 19.76
CA THR A 122 -9.08 13.15 18.40
C THR A 122 -7.95 13.55 17.45
N LEU A 123 -7.39 12.56 16.76
CA LEU A 123 -6.30 12.73 15.79
C LEU A 123 -6.66 12.10 14.45
N VAL A 124 -6.32 12.77 13.35
CA VAL A 124 -6.43 12.17 12.02
C VAL A 124 -5.24 11.23 11.80
N VAL A 125 -5.53 9.98 11.47
CA VAL A 125 -4.52 8.92 11.26
C VAL A 125 -4.64 8.30 9.88
N ILE A 126 -3.57 7.65 9.45
CA ILE A 126 -3.55 6.79 8.27
C ILE A 126 -3.70 5.34 8.71
N LEU A 127 -4.54 4.58 8.01
CA LEU A 127 -4.68 3.14 8.14
C LEU A 127 -4.12 2.47 6.89
N LYS A 128 -3.00 1.77 7.01
CA LYS A 128 -2.42 0.97 5.92
C LYS A 128 -2.83 -0.48 6.11
N ARG A 129 -3.56 -1.06 5.16
CA ARG A 129 -3.93 -2.49 5.19
C ARG A 129 -2.68 -3.35 5.04
N LEU A 130 -2.54 -4.33 5.93
CA LEU A 130 -1.52 -5.38 5.80
C LEU A 130 -2.08 -6.49 4.92
N GLU A 131 -1.34 -6.91 3.91
CA GLU A 131 -1.82 -7.91 2.96
C GLU A 131 -2.13 -9.26 3.64
N ASN A 132 -3.30 -9.79 3.28
CA ASN A 132 -3.77 -11.17 3.40
C ASN A 132 -3.21 -12.04 4.55
N VAL A 133 -3.76 -11.84 5.75
CA VAL A 133 -3.59 -12.68 6.96
C VAL A 133 -3.84 -14.18 6.71
N LYS A 134 -4.57 -14.52 5.63
CA LYS A 134 -4.87 -15.91 5.24
C LYS A 134 -3.77 -16.59 4.44
N SER A 135 -2.77 -15.85 3.95
CA SER A 135 -1.55 -16.44 3.41
C SER A 135 -0.57 -16.63 4.57
N ALA A 136 -0.01 -17.83 4.71
CA ALA A 136 0.80 -18.24 5.86
C ALA A 136 2.17 -17.52 5.98
N ASN A 137 2.34 -16.37 5.34
CA ASN A 137 3.59 -15.64 5.38
C ASN A 137 3.59 -14.67 6.57
N ARG A 138 4.49 -14.91 7.52
CA ARG A 138 4.71 -14.04 8.70
C ARG A 138 5.29 -12.66 8.33
N SER A 139 5.54 -12.38 7.05
CA SER A 139 6.17 -11.14 6.58
C SER A 139 5.44 -9.87 7.05
N TRP A 140 4.11 -9.83 6.98
CA TRP A 140 3.32 -8.68 7.44
C TRP A 140 3.45 -8.43 8.94
N PHE A 141 3.63 -9.50 9.73
CA PHE A 141 3.77 -9.38 11.19
C PHE A 141 5.14 -8.85 11.56
N GLU A 142 6.19 -9.30 10.86
CA GLU A 142 7.53 -8.75 11.03
C GLU A 142 7.60 -7.30 10.56
N GLU A 143 6.91 -6.93 9.46
CA GLU A 143 6.76 -5.52 9.04
C GLU A 143 6.15 -4.68 10.15
N ALA A 144 4.97 -5.08 10.65
CA ALA A 144 4.27 -4.36 11.70
C ALA A 144 5.13 -4.22 12.98
N LYS A 145 5.79 -5.31 13.38
CA LYS A 145 6.64 -5.34 14.57
C LYS A 145 7.88 -4.46 14.41
N SER A 146 8.58 -4.54 13.27
CA SER A 146 9.73 -3.69 12.98
C SER A 146 9.33 -2.23 12.96
N HIS A 147 8.23 -1.89 12.29
CA HIS A 147 7.75 -0.52 12.20
C HIS A 147 7.34 0.05 13.57
N LEU A 148 6.63 -0.73 14.40
CA LEU A 148 6.30 -0.35 15.77
C LEU A 148 7.55 -0.17 16.65
N THR A 149 8.57 -1.00 16.47
CA THR A 149 9.78 -0.94 17.31
C THR A 149 10.64 0.26 16.98
N ILE A 150 10.86 0.52 15.68
CA ILE A 150 11.75 1.58 15.21
C ILE A 150 11.16 2.95 15.50
N THR A 151 9.87 3.14 15.19
CA THR A 151 9.20 4.46 15.32
C THR A 151 9.07 4.94 16.76
N ASN A 152 9.01 4.02 17.73
CA ASN A 152 9.01 4.37 19.15
C ASN A 152 10.39 4.75 19.71
N LYS A 153 11.47 4.49 18.95
CA LYS A 153 12.85 4.84 19.33
C LYS A 153 13.37 6.07 18.60
N TRP A 154 12.97 6.23 17.34
CA TRP A 154 13.54 7.19 16.41
C TRP A 154 12.47 8.11 15.88
N SER A 155 12.61 9.41 16.17
CA SER A 155 11.60 10.41 15.83
C SER A 155 11.57 10.76 14.35
N GLU A 156 12.58 10.34 13.59
CA GLU A 156 12.77 10.65 12.17
C GLU A 156 11.96 9.70 11.25
N ILE A 157 11.36 8.66 11.82
CA ILE A 157 10.49 7.70 11.13
C ILE A 157 9.04 8.01 11.44
N VAL A 158 8.15 7.87 10.45
CA VAL A 158 6.72 8.16 10.63
C VAL A 158 6.14 7.29 11.75
N GLN A 159 5.63 7.95 12.78
CA GLN A 159 5.10 7.28 13.98
C GLN A 159 4.06 6.21 13.63
N CYS A 160 4.31 5.00 14.13
CA CYS A 160 3.36 3.90 14.14
C CYS A 160 2.71 3.82 15.53
N TYR A 161 1.39 3.94 15.59
CA TYR A 161 0.66 3.91 16.87
C TYR A 161 0.26 2.49 17.30
N GLY A 162 0.13 1.57 16.34
CA GLY A 162 -0.36 0.23 16.65
C GLY A 162 -0.95 -0.50 15.46
N LEU A 163 -1.63 -1.59 15.78
CA LEU A 163 -2.46 -2.37 14.86
C LEU A 163 -3.92 -2.16 15.19
N THR A 164 -4.75 -2.16 14.17
CA THR A 164 -6.20 -2.29 14.28
C THR A 164 -6.68 -3.42 13.36
N GLN A 165 -7.95 -3.78 13.49
CA GLN A 165 -8.57 -4.80 12.66
C GLN A 165 -9.86 -4.25 12.05
N ASP A 166 -10.04 -4.49 10.76
CA ASP A 166 -11.29 -4.19 10.07
C ASP A 166 -12.36 -5.20 10.54
N PRO A 167 -13.42 -4.76 11.24
CA PRO A 167 -14.43 -5.67 11.78
C PRO A 167 -15.25 -6.37 10.69
N SER A 168 -15.28 -5.85 9.46
CA SER A 168 -16.07 -6.40 8.36
C SER A 168 -15.46 -7.66 7.75
N ASN A 169 -14.11 -7.73 7.73
CA ASN A 169 -13.38 -8.77 7.00
C ASN A 169 -12.24 -9.41 7.82
N GLY A 170 -11.93 -8.88 9.00
CA GLY A 170 -10.91 -9.38 9.92
C GLY A 170 -9.46 -9.07 9.50
N ASN A 171 -9.24 -8.25 8.48
CA ASN A 171 -7.88 -7.89 8.06
C ASN A 171 -7.24 -6.90 9.04
N TYR A 172 -5.93 -7.08 9.28
CA TYR A 172 -5.15 -6.17 10.09
C TYR A 172 -4.74 -4.93 9.28
N MET A 173 -4.66 -3.81 9.98
CA MET A 173 -4.18 -2.54 9.44
C MET A 173 -3.20 -1.91 10.44
N ILE A 174 -2.15 -1.25 9.93
CA ILE A 174 -1.27 -0.42 10.74
C ILE A 174 -1.90 0.97 10.89
N VAL A 175 -1.89 1.49 12.11
CA VAL A 175 -2.30 2.87 12.42
C VAL A 175 -1.05 3.75 12.47
N MET A 176 -0.98 4.75 11.59
CA MET A 176 0.18 5.64 11.44
C MET A 176 -0.21 7.11 11.59
N ARG A 177 0.74 7.94 11.98
CA ARG A 177 0.57 9.40 11.94
C ARG A 177 0.34 9.85 10.50
N LYS A 178 -0.68 10.69 10.30
CA LYS A 178 -0.87 11.38 9.02
C LYS A 178 0.13 12.52 8.89
N LEU A 179 0.82 12.57 7.74
CA LEU A 179 1.67 13.68 7.32
C LEU A 179 1.01 14.43 6.15
N ASP A 180 1.61 15.55 5.74
CA ASP A 180 0.96 16.53 4.86
C ASP A 180 1.14 16.19 3.38
N ILE A 181 2.37 15.88 2.96
CA ILE A 181 2.70 15.65 1.55
C ILE A 181 3.93 14.74 1.40
N SER A 182 3.99 13.95 0.32
CA SER A 182 5.19 13.19 -0.02
C SER A 182 6.23 14.05 -0.74
N LEU A 183 7.51 13.68 -0.65
CA LEU A 183 8.60 14.38 -1.33
C LEU A 183 8.37 14.40 -2.83
N ARG A 184 7.85 13.32 -3.40
CA ARG A 184 7.45 13.26 -4.81
C ARG A 184 6.52 14.41 -5.19
N LYS A 185 5.38 14.55 -4.49
CA LYS A 185 4.39 15.59 -4.76
C LYS A 185 4.95 16.99 -4.47
N TYR A 186 5.71 17.13 -3.39
CA TYR A 186 6.33 18.40 -3.03
C TYR A 186 7.31 18.88 -4.10
N LEU A 187 8.15 17.99 -4.64
CA LEU A 187 9.09 18.30 -5.71
C LEU A 187 8.36 18.67 -7.01
N GLN A 188 7.26 18.00 -7.35
CA GLN A 188 6.44 18.35 -8.53
C GLN A 188 5.84 19.76 -8.40
N GLN A 189 5.37 20.13 -7.22
CA GLN A 189 4.74 21.43 -6.96
C GLN A 189 5.76 22.58 -6.85
N ASN A 190 6.96 22.31 -6.32
CA ASN A 190 7.91 23.35 -5.90
C ASN A 190 9.25 23.31 -6.66
N HIS A 191 9.36 22.56 -7.77
CA HIS A 191 10.63 22.30 -8.45
C HIS A 191 11.45 23.59 -8.71
N ASN A 192 10.78 24.63 -9.20
CA ASN A 192 11.41 25.91 -9.58
C ASN A 192 11.65 26.86 -8.40
N GLN A 193 11.16 26.53 -7.20
CA GLN A 193 11.22 27.39 -6.01
C GLN A 193 12.15 26.85 -4.92
N LEU A 194 12.62 25.59 -5.05
CA LEU A 194 13.52 24.94 -4.10
C LEU A 194 14.89 25.63 -4.02
N THR A 195 15.18 26.24 -2.87
CA THR A 195 16.49 26.79 -2.59
C THR A 195 17.50 25.68 -2.30
N TRP A 196 18.80 25.99 -2.38
CA TRP A 196 19.85 25.06 -1.93
C TRP A 196 19.72 24.67 -0.45
N LYS A 197 19.25 25.61 0.38
CA LYS A 197 19.02 25.35 1.81
C LYS A 197 17.95 24.28 2.01
N ASP A 198 16.85 24.34 1.26
CA ASP A 198 15.77 23.35 1.33
C ASP A 198 16.24 21.97 0.87
N ARG A 199 17.01 21.92 -0.22
CA ARG A 199 17.60 20.67 -0.74
C ARG A 199 18.53 20.01 0.27
N ILE A 200 19.39 20.80 0.92
CA ILE A 200 20.30 20.33 1.97
C ILE A 200 19.49 19.81 3.15
N LYS A 201 18.45 20.52 3.58
CA LYS A 201 17.60 20.09 4.69
C LYS A 201 16.89 18.77 4.39
N ILE A 202 16.22 18.65 3.23
CA ILE A 202 15.58 17.40 2.80
C ILE A 202 16.57 16.25 2.85
N THR A 203 17.77 16.47 2.32
CA THR A 203 18.82 15.44 2.25
C THR A 203 19.34 15.07 3.64
N PHE A 204 19.53 16.05 4.52
CA PHE A 204 19.96 15.84 5.90
C PHE A 204 18.92 15.01 6.68
N ASP A 205 17.65 15.38 6.62
CA ASP A 205 16.56 14.68 7.33
C ASP A 205 16.45 13.21 6.84
N ILE A 206 16.63 12.96 5.53
CA ILE A 206 16.67 11.59 4.97
C ILE A 206 17.89 10.80 5.49
N ILE A 207 19.07 11.42 5.51
CA ILE A 207 20.31 10.76 5.98
C ILE A 207 20.19 10.38 7.46
N ASP A 208 19.64 11.28 8.28
CA ASP A 208 19.47 11.05 9.72
C ASP A 208 18.50 9.89 9.98
N ALA A 209 17.35 9.88 9.29
CA ALA A 209 16.38 8.78 9.34
C ALA A 209 16.99 7.44 8.89
N LEU A 210 17.82 7.44 7.83
CA LEU A 210 18.50 6.23 7.38
C LEU A 210 19.56 5.74 8.38
N ASP A 211 20.26 6.63 9.07
CA ASP A 211 21.19 6.26 10.12
C ASP A 211 20.46 5.62 11.32
N SER A 212 19.29 6.15 11.68
CA SER A 212 18.39 5.54 12.68
C SER A 212 17.95 4.13 12.28
N ILE A 213 17.50 3.93 11.04
CA ILE A 213 17.13 2.59 10.51
C ILE A 213 18.33 1.64 10.55
N ARG A 214 19.52 2.11 10.16
CA ARG A 214 20.75 1.33 10.17
C ARG A 214 21.15 0.88 11.57
N LYS A 215 20.99 1.73 12.59
CA LYS A 215 21.27 1.38 14.01
C LYS A 215 20.41 0.21 14.51
N GLU A 216 19.23 0.04 13.92
CA GLU A 216 18.31 -1.07 14.24
C GLU A 216 18.58 -2.32 13.37
N ASN A 217 19.63 -2.32 12.53
CA ASN A 217 19.98 -3.39 11.59
C ASN A 217 18.86 -3.74 10.60
N VAL A 218 18.02 -2.77 10.25
CA VAL A 218 16.95 -2.92 9.25
C VAL A 218 17.38 -2.33 7.92
N ILE A 219 16.89 -2.92 6.83
CA ILE A 219 17.07 -2.42 5.46
C ILE A 219 15.68 -1.98 4.99
N HIS A 220 15.54 -0.74 4.53
CA HIS A 220 14.25 -0.17 4.13
C HIS A 220 13.64 -0.82 2.88
N ARG A 221 14.45 -1.35 1.95
CA ARG A 221 14.04 -2.11 0.73
C ARG A 221 13.17 -1.40 -0.32
N ASP A 222 12.44 -0.35 0.05
CA ASP A 222 11.55 0.43 -0.82
C ASP A 222 11.72 1.95 -0.61
N LEU A 223 12.97 2.41 -0.50
CA LEU A 223 13.25 3.82 -0.31
C LEU A 223 13.06 4.59 -1.62
N HIS A 224 12.04 5.44 -1.68
CA HIS A 224 11.79 6.33 -2.81
C HIS A 224 11.08 7.62 -2.37
N SER A 225 11.01 8.63 -3.25
CA SER A 225 10.40 9.94 -2.96
C SER A 225 8.92 9.89 -2.55
N GLY A 226 8.20 8.79 -2.83
CA GLY A 226 6.84 8.58 -2.33
C GLY A 226 6.74 8.18 -0.85
N ASN A 227 7.83 7.64 -0.29
CA ASN A 227 7.94 7.12 1.08
C ASN A 227 8.71 8.07 2.00
N ILE A 228 8.99 9.28 1.50
CA ILE A 228 9.55 10.38 2.27
C ILE A 228 8.44 11.40 2.42
N LEU A 229 8.01 11.67 3.64
CA LEU A 229 6.82 12.44 3.95
C LEU A 229 7.18 13.70 4.75
N TYR A 230 6.55 14.82 4.41
CA TYR A 230 6.76 16.12 5.04
C TYR A 230 5.70 16.40 6.08
N LEU A 231 6.13 16.97 7.21
CA LEU A 231 5.26 17.55 8.22
C LEU A 231 5.52 19.06 8.28
N GLU A 232 4.52 19.85 7.88
CA GLU A 232 4.62 21.30 7.81
C GLU A 232 4.82 21.94 9.19
N TYR A 233 4.12 21.39 10.20
CA TYR A 233 4.11 21.92 11.57
C TYR A 233 5.52 22.18 12.15
N ASN A 234 6.47 21.29 11.91
CA ASN A 234 7.85 21.43 12.37
C ASN A 234 8.86 21.51 11.23
N ASN A 235 8.39 21.64 9.99
CA ASN A 235 9.20 21.66 8.78
C ASN A 235 10.21 20.51 8.74
N ASN A 236 9.78 19.25 8.88
CA ASN A 236 10.69 18.10 8.85
C ASN A 236 10.23 17.03 7.86
N TRP A 237 11.21 16.27 7.35
CA TRP A 237 10.99 15.12 6.49
C TRP A 237 11.19 13.82 7.26
N TYR A 238 10.33 12.86 6.98
CA TYR A 238 10.25 11.59 7.68
C TYR A 238 10.27 10.45 6.67
N ILE A 239 10.88 9.33 7.06
CA ILE A 239 10.80 8.10 6.27
C ILE A 239 9.60 7.27 6.74
N SER A 240 8.87 6.70 5.79
CA SER A 240 7.75 5.77 6.03
C SER A 240 7.91 4.48 5.22
N ASP A 241 7.15 3.44 5.57
CA ASP A 241 6.98 2.23 4.76
C ASP A 241 8.29 1.45 4.50
N LEU A 242 8.70 0.63 5.47
CA LEU A 242 9.96 -0.10 5.44
C LEU A 242 10.04 -1.28 4.44
N GLY A 243 9.13 -1.35 3.45
CA GLY A 243 9.27 -2.19 2.25
C GLY A 243 9.37 -3.71 2.50
N PHE A 244 8.53 -4.26 3.38
CA PHE A 244 8.53 -5.69 3.76
C PHE A 244 7.60 -6.58 2.94
#